data_AF-A0A7C8M487-F1
#
_entry.id   AF-A0A7C8M487-F1
#
_cell.length_a   1.000
_cell.length_b   1.000
_cell.length_c   1.000
_cell.angle_alpha   90.00
_cell.angle_beta   90.00
_cell.angle_gamma   90.00
#
_symmetry.space_group_name_H-M   'P 1'
#
loop_
_entity.id
_entity.type
_entity.pdbx_description
1 polymer ?
#
loop_
_entity_poly.entity_id
_entity_poly.type
_entity_poly.pdbx_seq_one_letter_code
_entity_poly.pdbx_strand_id
1 'polypeptide(L)'
;MSLGPAGASLKPEHADNFEDIEKQFAVKVVQHMETYWKILEKVPGSKLRLTKIDDEIYEHFKKEFPDFDASATINEDDMKSKAGKEQWRNFVNQYENRVDDYNFGTMLRASPTTEYTQTGVIFAVRMQFYAVEVVRNREGLNDWIYEQAHPEEK
;
A
#
# COMPACT_ATOMS: atom_id res chain seq x y z
N MET A 1 -14.85 33.06 28.26
CA MET A 1 -13.62 32.48 28.84
C MET A 1 -14.07 31.19 29.52
N SER A 2 -13.63 29.99 29.20
CA SER A 2 -12.24 29.58 28.97
C SER A 2 -12.18 28.29 28.12
N LEU A 3 -11.15 28.20 27.28
CA LEU A 3 -10.73 27.02 26.52
C LEU A 3 -9.87 26.10 27.40
N GLY A 4 -9.97 24.78 27.17
CA GLY A 4 -8.87 23.82 27.34
C GLY A 4 -9.29 22.40 27.79
N PRO A 5 -8.53 21.33 27.48
CA PRO A 5 -7.58 21.13 26.36
C PRO A 5 -7.80 19.81 25.57
N ALA A 6 -7.06 19.69 24.48
CA ALA A 6 -6.89 18.49 23.66
C ALA A 6 -6.16 17.37 24.44
N GLY A 7 -6.59 16.12 24.22
CA GLY A 7 -5.97 14.92 24.81
C GLY A 7 -7.01 13.89 25.21
N ALA A 8 -7.55 13.16 24.22
CA ALA A 8 -8.39 12.01 24.49
C ALA A 8 -7.60 11.02 25.36
N SER A 9 -7.98 10.93 26.63
CA SER A 9 -7.40 10.01 27.60
C SER A 9 -7.70 8.58 27.16
N LEU A 10 -6.70 7.90 26.61
CA LEU A 10 -6.75 6.45 26.37
C LEU A 10 -6.68 5.75 27.73
N LYS A 11 -7.81 5.25 28.21
CA LYS A 11 -7.90 4.52 29.48
C LYS A 11 -7.44 3.06 29.29
N PRO A 12 -6.65 2.49 30.23
CA PRO A 12 -6.13 1.12 30.15
C PRO A 12 -7.21 0.01 30.25
N GLU A 13 -8.44 0.36 30.62
CA GLU A 13 -9.59 -0.56 30.71
C GLU A 13 -10.12 -1.00 29.34
N HIS A 14 -9.61 -0.43 28.25
CA HIS A 14 -9.94 -0.81 26.87
C HIS A 14 -8.90 -1.75 26.23
N ALA A 15 -7.91 -2.26 26.98
CA ALA A 15 -6.84 -3.11 26.44
C ALA A 15 -7.37 -4.34 25.66
N ASP A 16 -8.45 -4.97 26.15
CA ASP A 16 -9.13 -6.09 25.45
C ASP A 16 -9.71 -5.65 24.09
N ASN A 17 -10.26 -4.43 24.05
CA ASN A 17 -10.80 -3.83 22.83
C ASN A 17 -9.67 -3.44 21.86
N PHE A 18 -8.50 -3.04 22.36
CA PHE A 18 -7.32 -2.77 21.52
C PHE A 18 -6.78 -4.06 20.90
N GLU A 19 -6.64 -5.14 21.68
CA GLU A 19 -6.16 -6.42 21.16
C GLU A 19 -7.12 -7.02 20.13
N ASP A 20 -8.43 -6.94 20.35
CA ASP A 20 -9.42 -7.37 19.34
C ASP A 20 -9.37 -6.49 18.08
N ILE A 21 -9.26 -5.17 18.22
CA ILE A 21 -9.09 -4.25 17.09
C ILE A 21 -7.81 -4.56 16.30
N GLU A 22 -6.69 -4.83 16.97
CA GLU A 22 -5.42 -5.20 16.34
C GLU A 22 -5.50 -6.55 15.63
N LYS A 23 -6.21 -7.53 16.21
CA LYS A 23 -6.50 -8.81 15.55
C LYS A 23 -7.35 -8.62 14.31
N GLN A 24 -8.44 -7.87 14.39
CA GLN A 24 -9.31 -7.57 13.24
C GLN A 24 -8.57 -6.79 12.15
N PHE A 25 -7.69 -5.87 12.56
CA PHE A 25 -6.82 -5.13 11.67
C PHE A 25 -5.85 -6.07 10.93
N ALA A 26 -5.16 -6.94 11.66
CA ALA A 26 -4.25 -7.93 11.07
C ALA A 26 -4.98 -8.87 10.09
N VAL A 27 -6.18 -9.34 10.44
CA VAL A 27 -7.01 -10.18 9.55
C VAL A 27 -7.33 -9.46 8.24
N LYS A 28 -7.75 -8.18 8.29
CA LYS A 28 -8.02 -7.39 7.08
C LYS A 28 -6.79 -7.18 6.21
N VAL A 29 -5.64 -6.93 6.84
CA VAL A 29 -4.37 -6.74 6.14
C VAL A 29 -3.93 -8.02 5.42
N VAL A 30 -3.99 -9.16 6.11
CA VAL A 30 -3.66 -10.47 5.53
C VAL A 30 -4.65 -10.82 4.40
N GLN A 31 -5.94 -10.59 4.62
CA GLN A 31 -6.96 -10.84 3.59
C GLN A 31 -6.72 -9.98 2.34
N HIS A 32 -6.37 -8.70 2.50
CA HIS A 32 -6.04 -7.82 1.38
C HIS A 32 -4.82 -8.35 0.61
N MET A 33 -3.75 -8.71 1.33
CA MET A 33 -2.52 -9.28 0.77
C MET A 33 -2.80 -10.55 -0.05
N GLU A 34 -3.50 -11.52 0.53
CA GLU A 34 -3.85 -12.77 -0.14
C GLU A 34 -4.77 -12.54 -1.35
N THR A 35 -5.74 -11.63 -1.23
CA THR A 35 -6.68 -11.34 -2.31
C THR A 35 -5.94 -10.73 -3.49
N TYR A 36 -5.04 -9.78 -3.23
CA TYR A 36 -4.24 -9.16 -4.28
C TYR A 36 -3.33 -10.18 -4.98
N TRP A 37 -2.65 -11.04 -4.22
CA TRP A 37 -1.82 -12.11 -4.78
C TRP A 37 -2.63 -13.05 -5.69
N LYS A 38 -3.78 -13.54 -5.22
CA LYS A 38 -4.69 -14.41 -5.99
C LYS A 38 -5.19 -13.75 -7.27
N ILE A 39 -5.30 -12.43 -7.32
CA ILE A 39 -5.67 -11.70 -8.54
C ILE A 39 -4.50 -11.70 -9.53
N LEU A 40 -3.28 -11.42 -9.06
CA LEU A 40 -2.07 -11.42 -9.89
C LEU A 40 -1.73 -12.81 -10.44
N GLU A 41 -2.03 -13.87 -9.68
CA GLU A 41 -1.92 -15.24 -10.19
C GLU A 41 -2.86 -15.49 -11.36
N LYS A 42 -4.08 -14.91 -11.35
CA LYS A 42 -5.14 -15.16 -12.34
C LYS A 42 -5.13 -14.21 -13.54
N VAL A 43 -4.56 -13.02 -13.40
CA VAL A 43 -4.55 -11.99 -14.43
C VAL A 43 -3.19 -11.27 -14.41
N PRO A 44 -2.56 -11.02 -15.57
CA PRO A 44 -1.35 -10.21 -15.63
C PRO A 44 -1.55 -8.84 -14.96
N GLY A 45 -0.57 -8.43 -14.15
CA GLY A 45 -0.61 -7.15 -13.44
C GLY A 45 -0.81 -5.96 -14.38
N SER A 46 -0.22 -5.99 -15.57
CA SER A 46 -0.37 -4.99 -16.63
C SER A 46 -1.81 -4.76 -17.11
N LYS A 47 -2.70 -5.74 -16.91
CA LYS A 47 -4.13 -5.65 -17.26
C LYS A 47 -5.00 -5.31 -16.05
N LEU A 48 -4.44 -5.25 -14.84
CA LEU A 48 -5.17 -5.03 -13.62
C LEU A 48 -5.40 -3.54 -13.36
N ARG A 49 -6.63 -3.20 -12.97
CA ARG A 49 -7.02 -1.88 -12.46
C ARG A 49 -7.30 -2.00 -10.96
N LEU A 50 -6.55 -1.28 -10.14
CA LEU A 50 -6.72 -1.29 -8.68
C LEU A 50 -7.81 -0.33 -8.22
N THR A 51 -7.94 0.80 -8.91
CA THR A 51 -8.94 1.83 -8.63
C THR A 51 -9.56 2.36 -9.94
N LYS A 52 -10.60 3.18 -9.81
CA LYS A 52 -11.23 3.86 -10.96
C LYS A 52 -10.33 4.96 -11.54
N ILE A 53 -9.39 5.48 -10.74
CA ILE A 53 -8.56 6.65 -11.04
C ILE A 53 -7.07 6.29 -11.17
N ASP A 54 -6.75 5.03 -11.53
CA ASP A 54 -5.37 4.55 -11.65
C ASP A 54 -4.50 5.41 -12.58
N ASP A 55 -5.05 5.87 -13.71
CA ASP A 55 -4.34 6.74 -14.63
C ASP A 55 -3.90 8.05 -13.95
N GLU A 56 -4.80 8.67 -13.18
CA GLU A 56 -4.50 9.89 -12.42
C GLU A 56 -3.48 9.63 -11.30
N ILE A 57 -3.62 8.51 -10.58
CA ILE A 57 -2.68 8.11 -9.53
C ILE A 57 -1.28 7.93 -10.12
N TYR A 58 -1.17 7.26 -11.28
CA TYR A 58 0.09 7.03 -11.96
C TYR A 58 0.75 8.34 -12.37
N GLU A 59 0.02 9.24 -13.03
CA GLU A 59 0.56 10.54 -13.46
C GLU A 59 0.98 11.41 -12.28
N HIS A 60 0.15 11.48 -11.24
CA HIS A 60 0.47 12.23 -10.02
C HIS A 60 1.69 11.62 -9.31
N PHE A 61 1.80 10.30 -9.24
CA PHE A 61 2.93 9.61 -8.63
C PHE A 61 4.24 9.90 -9.38
N LYS A 62 4.27 9.77 -10.71
CA LYS A 62 5.48 10.07 -11.50
C LYS A 62 5.89 11.54 -11.41
N LYS A 63 4.94 12.44 -11.16
CA LYS A 63 5.21 13.87 -10.94
C LYS A 63 5.78 14.15 -9.55
N GLU A 64 5.19 13.58 -8.50
CA GLU A 64 5.62 13.83 -7.12
C GLU A 64 6.87 13.04 -6.75
N PHE A 65 7.05 11.85 -7.32
CA PHE A 65 8.17 10.95 -7.05
C PHE A 65 8.94 10.61 -8.34
N PRO A 66 9.55 11.62 -9.01
CA PRO A 66 10.23 11.40 -10.28
C PRO A 66 11.46 10.49 -10.17
N ASP A 67 12.13 10.50 -9.02
CA ASP A 67 13.31 9.68 -8.72
C ASP A 67 12.97 8.28 -8.13
N PHE A 68 11.68 7.96 -7.97
CA PHE A 68 11.28 6.67 -7.40
C PHE A 68 11.37 5.56 -8.45
N ASP A 69 12.25 4.59 -8.18
CA ASP A 69 12.38 3.40 -9.00
C ASP A 69 11.45 2.28 -8.51
N ALA A 70 10.40 1.99 -9.30
CA ALA A 70 9.41 0.98 -8.94
C ALA A 70 9.90 -0.46 -9.10
N SER A 71 11.00 -0.67 -9.84
CA SER A 71 11.63 -1.98 -10.07
C SER A 71 12.55 -2.42 -8.93
N ALA A 72 13.10 -1.44 -8.21
CA ALA A 72 13.98 -1.65 -7.08
C ALA A 72 13.23 -2.03 -5.79
N THR A 73 14.00 -2.57 -4.85
CA THR A 73 13.52 -2.73 -3.47
C THR A 73 13.33 -1.36 -2.85
N ILE A 74 12.12 -1.10 -2.34
CA ILE A 74 11.77 0.14 -1.65
C ILE A 74 12.66 0.31 -0.43
N ASN A 75 13.29 1.47 -0.32
CA ASN A 75 14.07 1.84 0.85
C ASN A 75 13.15 2.39 1.95
N GLU A 76 12.98 1.61 3.03
CA GLU A 76 12.12 2.00 4.15
C GLU A 76 12.63 3.25 4.88
N ASP A 77 13.96 3.47 4.93
CA ASP A 77 14.55 4.67 5.53
C ASP A 77 14.17 5.94 4.77
N ASP A 78 14.07 5.88 3.44
CA ASP A 78 13.67 7.02 2.62
C ASP A 78 12.21 7.40 2.90
N MET A 79 11.31 6.41 2.94
CA MET A 79 9.91 6.62 3.30
C MET A 79 9.74 7.12 4.74
N LYS A 80 10.59 6.66 5.68
CA LYS A 80 10.56 7.05 7.09
C LYS A 80 11.28 8.36 7.38
N SER A 81 12.05 8.87 6.42
CA SER A 81 12.73 10.16 6.51
C SER A 81 11.72 11.29 6.72
N LYS A 82 12.18 12.43 7.23
CA LYS A 82 11.31 13.59 7.45
C LYS A 82 10.68 14.08 6.13
N ALA A 83 11.49 14.19 5.08
CA ALA A 83 11.04 14.59 3.76
C ALA A 83 10.06 13.57 3.16
N GLY A 84 10.40 12.29 3.18
CA GLY A 84 9.55 11.21 2.66
C GLY A 84 8.20 11.16 3.38
N LYS A 85 8.18 11.29 4.70
CA LYS A 85 6.93 11.36 5.49
C LYS A 85 6.06 12.54 5.09
N GLU A 86 6.62 13.73 4.95
CA GLU A 86 5.87 14.92 4.54
C GLU A 86 5.33 14.78 3.12
N GLN A 87 6.13 14.29 2.19
CA GLN A 87 5.77 14.07 0.79
C GLN A 87 4.66 13.02 0.64
N TRP A 88 4.83 11.85 1.27
CA TRP A 88 3.79 10.82 1.29
C TRP A 88 2.51 11.30 1.97
N ARG A 89 2.61 12.05 3.07
CA ARG A 89 1.42 12.60 3.76
C ARG A 89 0.65 13.57 2.85
N ASN A 90 1.35 14.45 2.15
CA ASN A 90 0.74 15.38 1.21
C ASN A 90 0.09 14.64 0.04
N PHE A 91 0.78 13.64 -0.53
CA PHE A 91 0.25 12.80 -1.60
C PHE A 91 -1.02 12.07 -1.16
N VAL A 92 -0.96 11.36 -0.01
CA VAL A 92 -2.07 10.54 0.52
C VAL A 92 -3.30 11.40 0.84
N ASN A 93 -3.12 12.59 1.44
CA ASN A 93 -4.23 13.47 1.80
C ASN A 93 -5.04 13.99 0.59
N GLN A 94 -4.44 14.07 -0.61
CA GLN A 94 -5.17 14.47 -1.81
C GLN A 94 -6.27 13.46 -2.21
N TYR A 95 -6.19 12.23 -1.70
CA TYR A 95 -7.12 11.16 -2.03
C TYR A 95 -8.17 10.89 -0.94
N GLU A 96 -8.21 11.68 0.14
CA GLU A 96 -9.11 11.47 1.30
C GLU A 96 -10.57 11.29 0.91
N ASN A 97 -11.05 12.07 -0.06
CA ASN A 97 -12.44 12.04 -0.52
C ASN A 97 -12.61 11.34 -1.88
N ARG A 98 -11.56 10.69 -2.37
CA ARG A 98 -11.51 10.06 -3.70
C ARG A 98 -11.36 8.54 -3.63
N VAL A 99 -10.70 8.05 -2.58
CA VAL A 99 -10.38 6.64 -2.36
C VAL A 99 -10.88 6.22 -0.98
N ASP A 100 -11.78 5.23 -0.94
CA ASP A 100 -12.26 4.67 0.31
C ASP A 100 -11.13 3.99 1.10
N ASP A 101 -11.10 4.26 2.40
CA ASP A 101 -10.07 3.81 3.33
C ASP A 101 -8.63 4.12 2.87
N TYR A 102 -8.41 5.25 2.20
CA TYR A 102 -7.10 5.66 1.67
C TYR A 102 -5.94 5.57 2.70
N ASN A 103 -6.24 5.79 3.98
CA ASN A 103 -5.30 5.78 5.10
C ASN A 103 -5.27 4.46 5.88
N PHE A 104 -6.02 3.44 5.48
CA PHE A 104 -6.03 2.14 6.15
C PHE A 104 -4.73 1.39 5.88
N GLY A 105 -4.12 0.82 6.91
CA GLY A 105 -2.85 0.11 6.77
C GLY A 105 -2.98 -1.19 5.97
N THR A 106 -1.93 -1.53 5.24
CA THR A 106 -1.83 -2.71 4.37
C THR A 106 -0.37 -3.17 4.25
N MET A 107 -0.16 -4.34 3.65
CA MET A 107 1.17 -4.85 3.33
C MET A 107 1.51 -4.59 1.86
N LEU A 108 2.68 -4.02 1.63
CA LEU A 108 3.26 -3.80 0.31
C LEU A 108 4.53 -4.63 0.17
N ARG A 109 4.78 -5.21 -1.01
CA ARG A 109 6.03 -5.93 -1.28
C ARG A 109 7.17 -4.93 -1.39
N ALA A 110 8.26 -5.18 -0.69
CA ALA A 110 9.45 -4.34 -0.73
C ALA A 110 10.02 -4.31 -2.15
N SER A 111 10.11 -5.46 -2.81
CA SER A 111 10.50 -5.58 -4.22
C SER A 111 9.36 -6.15 -5.06
N PRO A 112 9.16 -5.69 -6.32
CA PRO A 112 8.19 -6.33 -7.22
C PRO A 112 8.62 -7.74 -7.65
N THR A 113 9.92 -8.07 -7.56
CA THR A 113 10.49 -9.35 -8.02
C THR A 113 10.43 -10.48 -6.99
N THR A 114 9.92 -10.20 -5.79
CA THR A 114 9.84 -11.16 -4.69
C THR A 114 8.40 -11.45 -4.33
N GLU A 115 8.16 -12.64 -3.80
CA GLU A 115 6.89 -13.02 -3.17
C GLU A 115 6.70 -12.34 -1.80
N TYR A 116 5.51 -12.46 -1.24
CA TYR A 116 5.23 -12.05 0.14
C TYR A 116 6.03 -12.92 1.12
N THR A 117 7.07 -12.34 1.71
CA THR A 117 7.93 -12.99 2.72
C THR A 117 8.01 -12.14 3.97
N GLN A 118 8.36 -12.74 5.12
CA GLN A 118 8.41 -12.02 6.40
C GLN A 118 9.33 -10.77 6.37
N THR A 119 10.43 -10.82 5.60
CA THR A 119 11.39 -9.73 5.47
C THR A 119 11.23 -8.92 4.17
N GLY A 120 10.46 -9.42 3.21
CA GLY A 120 10.24 -8.79 1.90
C GLY A 120 8.96 -7.96 1.81
N VAL A 121 8.36 -7.62 2.94
CA VAL A 121 7.15 -6.79 3.02
C VAL A 121 7.41 -5.57 3.89
N ILE A 122 6.77 -4.47 3.53
CA ILE A 122 6.75 -3.25 4.32
C ILE A 122 5.30 -2.88 4.65
N PHE A 123 5.11 -2.26 5.80
CA PHE A 123 3.82 -1.74 6.19
C PHE A 123 3.60 -0.36 5.56
N ALA A 124 2.50 -0.21 4.82
CA ALA A 124 2.15 1.02 4.11
C ALA A 124 0.65 1.30 4.26
N VAL A 125 0.19 2.51 3.99
CA VAL A 125 -1.26 2.78 3.88
C VAL A 125 -1.79 2.38 2.50
N ARG A 126 -3.09 2.13 2.39
CA ARG A 126 -3.76 1.68 1.16
C ARG A 126 -3.43 2.58 -0.04
N MET A 127 -3.38 3.90 0.15
CA MET A 127 -3.02 4.82 -0.92
C MET A 127 -1.56 4.71 -1.35
N GLN A 128 -0.63 4.43 -0.42
CA GLN A 128 0.77 4.14 -0.76
C GLN A 128 0.88 2.84 -1.55
N PHE A 129 0.13 1.81 -1.14
CA PHE A 129 0.03 0.55 -1.87
C PHE A 129 -0.48 0.76 -3.29
N TYR A 130 -1.58 1.50 -3.47
CA TYR A 130 -2.11 1.79 -4.80
C TYR A 130 -1.12 2.57 -5.65
N ALA A 131 -0.49 3.61 -5.11
CA ALA A 131 0.48 4.39 -5.87
C ALA A 131 1.62 3.53 -6.42
N VAL A 132 2.21 2.69 -5.57
CA VAL A 132 3.35 1.84 -5.95
C VAL A 132 2.91 0.68 -6.85
N GLU A 133 1.86 -0.06 -6.50
CA GLU A 133 1.44 -1.22 -7.30
C GLU A 133 0.80 -0.79 -8.63
N VAL A 134 0.16 0.39 -8.74
CA VAL A 134 -0.29 0.91 -10.03
C VAL A 134 0.90 1.12 -10.97
N VAL A 135 1.98 1.71 -10.49
CA VAL A 135 3.20 1.91 -11.30
C VAL A 135 3.80 0.58 -11.70
N ARG A 136 3.96 -0.35 -10.75
CA ARG A 136 4.50 -1.69 -11.01
C ARG A 136 3.67 -2.47 -12.02
N ASN A 137 2.34 -2.42 -11.89
CA ASN A 137 1.42 -3.03 -12.84
C ASN A 137 1.58 -2.40 -14.24
N ARG A 138 1.57 -1.07 -14.34
CA ARG A 138 1.71 -0.36 -15.62
C ARG A 138 3.04 -0.63 -16.31
N GLU A 139 4.12 -0.80 -15.55
CA GLU A 139 5.44 -1.14 -16.05
C GLU A 139 5.63 -2.66 -16.25
N GLY A 140 4.60 -3.48 -16.01
CA GLY A 140 4.64 -4.93 -16.22
C GLY A 140 5.50 -5.69 -15.20
N LEU A 141 5.94 -5.03 -14.13
CA LEU A 141 6.84 -5.58 -13.11
C LEU A 141 6.21 -6.70 -12.28
N ASN A 142 4.89 -6.85 -12.34
CA ASN A 142 4.12 -7.87 -11.64
C ASN A 142 3.68 -9.04 -12.53
N ASP A 143 3.94 -8.98 -13.84
CA ASP A 143 3.43 -9.98 -14.79
C ASP A 143 4.07 -11.36 -14.59
N TRP A 144 5.29 -11.41 -14.05
CA TRP A 144 5.98 -12.67 -13.75
C TRP A 144 5.19 -13.58 -12.80
N ILE A 145 4.32 -13.03 -11.94
CA ILE A 145 3.50 -13.80 -11.00
C ILE A 145 2.47 -14.62 -11.78
N TYR A 146 1.82 -13.99 -12.75
CA TYR A 146 0.90 -14.68 -13.65
C TYR A 146 1.64 -15.77 -14.44
N GLU A 147 2.80 -15.43 -15.01
CA GLU A 147 3.61 -16.35 -15.81
C GLU A 147 4.11 -17.57 -15.01
N GLN A 148 4.44 -17.38 -13.73
CA GLN A 148 4.83 -18.48 -12.86
C GLN A 148 3.64 -19.36 -12.46
N ALA A 149 2.47 -18.77 -12.25
CA ALA A 149 1.24 -19.51 -11.96
C ALA A 149 0.70 -20.28 -13.19
N HIS A 150 0.99 -19.79 -14.40
CA HIS A 150 0.52 -20.35 -15.67
C HIS A 150 1.70 -20.71 -16.61
N PRO A 151 2.59 -21.66 -16.23
CA PRO A 151 3.79 -21.99 -17.00
C PRO A 151 3.47 -22.63 -18.37
N GLU A 152 2.26 -23.17 -18.55
CA GLU A 152 1.82 -23.85 -19.77
C GLU A 152 1.23 -22.88 -20.82
N GLU A 153 0.97 -21.63 -20.47
CA GLU A 153 0.42 -20.59 -21.37
C GLU A 153 1.51 -19.68 -21.97
N LYS A 154 2.79 -20.00 -21.73
CA LYS A 154 3.95 -19.21 -22.13
C LYS A 154 4.44 -19.48 -23.55
#